data_AF-A0A5Q8CHA4-F1
#
_entry.id   AF-A0A5Q8CHA4-F1
#
_cell.length_a   1.000
_cell.length_b   1.000
_cell.length_c   1.000
_cell.angle_alpha   90.00
_cell.angle_beta   90.00
_cell.angle_gamma   90.00
#
_symmetry.space_group_name_H-M   'P 1'
#
loop_
_entity.id
_entity.type
_entity.pdbx_description
1 polymer ?
#
loop_
_entity_poly.entity_id
_entity_poly.type
_entity_poly.pdbx_seq_one_letter_code
_entity_poly.pdbx_strand_id
1 'polypeptide(L)'
;MAEATANGLGQQALHSTHDAATAGKSDTHQEHPIRLYLVVWVWLFILSACSYMVDYFGLHGYLRWSLILIFMMLKAGLIVAVFMHMAWERLAMMYAIILPPILVLVFVAMMVFEADYTLLTRIAFFGPGP
;
A
#
# COMPACT_ATOMS: atom_id res chain seq x y z
N MET A 1 53.86 -49.81 18.39
CA MET A 1 52.61 -49.44 19.11
C MET A 1 52.58 -47.99 19.64
N ALA A 2 53.69 -47.25 19.69
CA ALA A 2 53.73 -45.84 20.15
C ALA A 2 53.28 -44.81 19.08
N GLU A 3 53.15 -45.23 17.82
CA GLU A 3 53.00 -44.34 16.66
C GLU A 3 51.53 -44.02 16.33
N ALA A 4 50.59 -44.83 16.83
CA ALA A 4 49.15 -44.64 16.60
C ALA A 4 48.54 -43.49 17.43
N THR A 5 49.13 -43.17 18.59
CA THR A 5 48.64 -42.11 19.48
C THR A 5 48.98 -40.69 18.98
N ALA A 6 50.12 -40.51 18.31
CA ALA A 6 50.55 -39.18 17.85
C ALA A 6 49.70 -38.66 16.67
N ASN A 7 49.21 -39.57 15.81
CA ASN A 7 48.40 -39.19 14.65
C ASN A 7 46.95 -38.82 15.02
N GLY A 8 46.43 -39.35 16.13
CA GLY A 8 45.08 -39.05 16.63
C GLY A 8 44.92 -37.60 17.11
N LEU A 9 45.96 -37.04 17.75
CA LEU A 9 45.97 -35.65 18.24
C LEU A 9 46.03 -34.63 17.08
N GLY A 10 46.76 -34.94 16.01
CA GLY A 10 46.84 -34.10 14.81
C GLY A 10 45.56 -34.12 13.97
N GLN A 11 44.87 -35.26 13.90
CA GLN A 11 43.57 -35.37 13.22
C GLN A 11 42.44 -34.70 14.00
N GLN A 12 42.47 -34.72 15.33
CA GLN A 12 41.52 -33.96 16.15
C GLN A 12 41.70 -32.44 15.97
N ALA A 13 42.93 -31.93 15.92
CA ALA A 13 43.17 -30.49 15.69
C ALA A 13 42.69 -29.99 14.32
N LEU A 14 42.80 -30.80 13.27
CA LEU A 14 42.29 -30.48 11.93
C LEU A 14 40.76 -30.58 11.83
N HIS A 15 40.13 -31.49 12.58
CA HIS A 15 38.66 -31.61 12.64
C HIS A 15 38.04 -30.45 13.45
N SER A 16 38.68 -30.03 14.54
CA SER A 16 38.24 -28.89 15.38
C SER A 16 38.24 -27.54 14.66
N THR A 17 38.96 -27.42 13.53
CA THR A 17 38.99 -26.20 12.72
C THR A 17 37.84 -26.14 11.71
N HIS A 18 37.20 -27.27 11.38
CA HIS A 18 36.02 -27.31 10.51
C HIS A 18 34.70 -27.07 11.25
N ASP A 19 34.65 -27.37 12.55
CA ASP A 19 33.45 -27.18 13.39
C ASP A 19 33.26 -25.73 13.88
N ALA A 20 34.29 -24.88 13.78
CA ALA A 20 34.20 -23.46 14.16
C ALA A 20 33.76 -22.52 13.02
N ALA A 21 33.71 -22.99 11.77
CA ALA A 21 33.38 -22.19 10.59
C ALA A 21 31.95 -22.40 10.06
N THR A 22 31.16 -23.25 10.72
CA THR A 22 29.72 -23.40 10.48
C THR A 22 28.91 -23.07 11.73
N ALA A 23 29.31 -21.99 12.44
CA ALA A 23 28.33 -21.14 13.09
C ALA A 23 27.43 -20.59 11.98
N GLY A 24 26.45 -21.41 11.60
CA GLY A 24 25.46 -21.10 10.61
C GLY A 24 24.98 -19.70 10.90
N LYS A 25 25.23 -18.81 9.95
CA LYS A 25 24.32 -17.70 9.69
C LYS A 25 22.94 -18.29 9.89
N SER A 26 22.29 -17.91 10.98
CA SER A 26 20.86 -18.04 11.09
C SER A 26 20.35 -17.31 9.87
N ASP A 27 19.99 -18.07 8.84
CA ASP A 27 19.16 -17.61 7.75
C ASP A 27 17.96 -17.00 8.44
N THR A 28 18.02 -15.68 8.64
CA THR A 28 16.95 -14.91 9.24
C THR A 28 15.85 -14.97 8.21
N HIS A 29 15.02 -16.00 8.33
CA HIS A 29 13.77 -16.16 7.63
C HIS A 29 13.07 -14.80 7.66
N GLN A 30 13.11 -14.15 6.50
CA GLN A 30 12.43 -12.92 6.15
C GLN A 30 10.93 -13.23 6.10
N GLU A 31 10.37 -13.73 7.20
CA GLU A 31 9.06 -14.37 7.30
C GLU A 31 8.09 -13.58 8.20
N HIS A 32 8.15 -12.25 8.15
CA HIS A 32 7.05 -11.43 8.66
C HIS A 32 6.20 -10.67 7.61
N PRO A 33 5.94 -11.20 6.39
CA PRO A 33 4.88 -10.65 5.54
C PRO A 33 3.47 -11.14 5.95
N ILE A 34 3.32 -12.30 6.60
CA ILE A 34 1.99 -12.88 6.93
C ILE A 34 1.17 -11.99 7.88
N ARG A 35 1.83 -11.38 8.88
CA ARG A 35 1.19 -10.49 9.85
C ARG A 35 0.72 -9.20 9.19
N LEU A 36 1.49 -8.69 8.22
CA LEU A 36 1.14 -7.48 7.47
C LEU A 36 -0.14 -7.71 6.65
N TYR A 37 -0.24 -8.84 5.94
CA TYR A 37 -1.43 -9.18 5.17
C TYR A 37 -2.68 -9.36 6.05
N LEU A 38 -2.56 -10.00 7.22
CA LEU A 38 -3.70 -10.13 8.15
C LEU A 38 -4.16 -8.78 8.71
N VAL A 39 -3.24 -7.91 9.11
CA VAL A 39 -3.58 -6.55 9.61
C VAL A 39 -4.30 -5.75 8.53
N VAL A 40 -3.80 -5.81 7.29
CA VAL A 40 -4.37 -5.06 6.16
C VAL A 40 -5.71 -5.65 5.74
N TRP A 41 -5.85 -6.97 5.77
CA TRP A 41 -7.13 -7.64 5.54
C TRP A 41 -8.19 -7.15 6.54
N VAL A 42 -7.85 -7.07 7.83
CA VAL A 42 -8.76 -6.51 8.85
C VAL A 42 -9.08 -5.04 8.57
N TRP A 43 -8.08 -4.24 8.21
CA TRP A 43 -8.27 -2.82 7.88
C TRP A 43 -9.18 -2.63 6.65
N LEU A 44 -9.01 -3.44 5.60
CA LEU A 44 -9.87 -3.43 4.40
C LEU A 44 -11.29 -3.88 4.73
N PHE A 45 -11.44 -4.85 5.62
CA PHE A 45 -12.75 -5.29 6.09
C PHE A 45 -13.47 -4.18 6.84
N ILE A 46 -12.80 -3.51 7.77
CA ILE A 46 -13.34 -2.37 8.53
C ILE A 46 -13.71 -1.22 7.59
N LEU A 47 -12.84 -0.87 6.63
CA LEU A 47 -13.14 0.15 5.62
C LEU A 47 -14.37 -0.21 4.78
N SER A 48 -14.49 -1.47 4.37
CA SER A 48 -15.63 -1.94 3.57
C SER A 48 -16.92 -1.91 4.39
N ALA A 49 -16.87 -2.30 5.66
CA ALA A 49 -18.01 -2.20 6.58
C ALA A 49 -18.40 -0.75 6.85
N CYS A 50 -17.45 0.15 7.08
CA CYS A 50 -17.71 1.59 7.23
C CYS A 50 -18.32 2.21 5.96
N SER A 51 -17.84 1.81 4.77
CA SER A 51 -18.44 2.24 3.51
C SER A 51 -19.91 1.83 3.42
N TYR A 52 -20.21 0.56 3.73
CA TYR A 52 -21.57 0.05 3.72
C TYR A 52 -22.46 0.72 4.79
N MET A 53 -21.90 1.01 5.96
CA MET A 53 -22.61 1.68 7.04
C MET A 53 -22.99 3.12 6.69
N VAL A 54 -22.16 3.81 5.90
CA VAL A 54 -22.50 5.14 5.37
C VAL A 54 -23.65 5.09 4.37
N ASP A 55 -23.70 4.07 3.53
CA ASP A 55 -24.86 3.84 2.65
C ASP A 55 -26.12 3.51 3.48
N TYR A 56 -25.97 2.81 4.61
CA TYR A 56 -27.07 2.48 5.53
C TYR A 56 -27.62 3.69 6.29
N PHE A 57 -26.77 4.65 6.67
CA PHE A 57 -27.22 5.86 7.36
C PHE A 57 -28.07 6.81 6.48
N GLY A 58 -28.27 6.48 5.19
CA GLY A 58 -29.22 7.21 4.35
C GLY A 58 -28.86 8.69 4.16
N LEU A 59 -27.58 9.02 4.22
CA LEU A 59 -27.09 10.39 4.04
C LEU A 59 -27.42 10.87 2.61
N HIS A 60 -28.26 11.89 2.48
CA HIS A 60 -28.65 12.46 1.18
C HIS A 60 -27.77 13.65 0.78
N GLY A 61 -27.63 13.84 -0.54
CA GLY A 61 -26.91 14.97 -1.13
C GLY A 61 -25.39 14.78 -1.21
N TYR A 62 -24.65 15.88 -1.12
CA TYR A 62 -23.18 15.93 -1.29
C TYR A 62 -22.41 15.09 -0.27
N LEU A 63 -22.99 14.86 0.91
CA LEU A 63 -22.37 14.08 1.99
C LEU A 63 -22.16 12.61 1.59
N ARG A 64 -23.04 12.05 0.76
CA ARG A 64 -22.88 10.68 0.24
C ARG A 64 -21.73 10.62 -0.77
N TRP A 65 -21.68 11.60 -1.66
CA TRP A 65 -20.66 11.70 -2.70
C TRP A 65 -19.25 11.83 -2.13
N SER A 66 -19.05 12.75 -1.18
CA SER A 66 -17.73 12.94 -0.57
C SER A 66 -17.29 11.71 0.20
N LEU A 67 -18.21 11.07 0.93
CA LEU A 67 -17.88 9.95 1.80
C LEU A 67 -17.60 8.66 1.03
N ILE A 68 -18.33 8.40 -0.06
CA ILE A 68 -18.02 7.32 -1.01
C ILE A 68 -16.65 7.54 -1.65
N LEU A 69 -16.36 8.75 -2.13
CA LEU A 69 -15.06 9.06 -2.73
C LEU A 69 -13.91 8.89 -1.71
N ILE A 70 -14.11 9.32 -0.47
CA ILE A 70 -13.13 9.15 0.63
C ILE A 70 -12.89 7.66 0.90
N PHE A 71 -13.93 6.83 1.07
CA PHE A 71 -13.74 5.40 1.28
C PHE A 71 -13.11 4.69 0.08
N MET A 72 -13.45 5.11 -1.13
CA MET A 72 -12.86 4.59 -2.35
C MET A 72 -11.37 4.94 -2.45
N MET A 73 -10.99 6.16 -2.07
CA MET A 73 -9.59 6.60 -1.99
C MET A 73 -8.82 5.88 -0.90
N LEU A 74 -9.39 5.76 0.32
CA LEU A 74 -8.74 5.08 1.44
C LEU A 74 -8.48 3.61 1.13
N LYS A 75 -9.49 2.89 0.60
CA LYS A 75 -9.29 1.47 0.29
C LYS A 75 -8.30 1.27 -0.85
N ALA A 76 -8.33 2.10 -1.90
CA ALA A 76 -7.39 2.03 -3.01
C ALA A 76 -5.96 2.37 -2.55
N GLY A 77 -5.80 3.43 -1.75
CA GLY A 77 -4.53 3.83 -1.17
C GLY A 77 -3.95 2.77 -0.25
N LEU A 78 -4.77 2.12 0.58
CA LEU A 78 -4.34 1.03 1.45
C LEU A 78 -3.91 -0.21 0.64
N ILE A 79 -4.63 -0.54 -0.44
CA ILE A 79 -4.23 -1.63 -1.33
C ILE A 79 -2.89 -1.31 -2.01
N VAL A 80 -2.71 -0.09 -2.52
CA VAL A 80 -1.46 0.33 -3.17
C VAL A 80 -0.30 0.36 -2.16
N ALA A 81 -0.51 0.88 -0.96
CA ALA A 81 0.51 0.99 0.08
C ALA A 81 0.91 -0.36 0.71
N VAL A 82 0.21 -1.46 0.40
CA VAL A 82 0.50 -2.79 0.99
C VAL A 82 0.80 -3.82 -0.08
N PHE A 83 -0.09 -3.98 -1.06
CA PHE A 83 0.07 -4.97 -2.12
C PHE A 83 1.05 -4.51 -3.19
N MET A 84 1.20 -3.20 -3.40
CA MET A 84 2.23 -2.65 -4.29
C MET A 84 3.51 -2.23 -3.55
N HIS A 85 3.54 -2.26 -2.21
CA HIS A 85 4.66 -1.81 -1.37
C HIS A 85 5.55 -2.97 -0.86
N MET A 86 5.92 -3.91 -1.73
CA MET A 86 7.26 -4.52 -1.60
C MET A 86 8.25 -3.54 -2.23
N ALA A 87 8.49 -2.47 -1.48
CA ALA A 87 9.14 -1.25 -1.94
C ALA A 87 10.67 -1.32 -1.77
N TRP A 88 11.39 -1.85 -2.76
CA TRP A 88 12.81 -1.53 -2.95
C TRP A 88 13.30 -1.68 -4.41
N GLU A 89 12.50 -1.34 -5.43
CA GLU A 89 13.10 -1.19 -6.78
C GLU A 89 12.34 -0.33 -7.81
N ARG A 90 11.05 0.03 -7.61
CA ARG A 90 10.25 0.66 -8.70
C ARG A 90 9.34 1.83 -8.28
N LEU A 91 9.94 2.97 -7.90
CA LEU A 91 9.20 4.24 -7.79
C LEU A 91 8.45 4.61 -9.08
N ALA A 92 9.01 4.28 -10.25
CA ALA A 92 8.39 4.54 -11.54
C ALA A 92 7.06 3.78 -11.77
N MET A 93 6.91 2.56 -11.23
CA MET A 93 5.67 1.78 -11.37
C MET A 93 4.53 2.34 -10.52
N MET A 94 4.87 2.92 -9.35
CA MET A 94 3.90 3.59 -8.50
C MET A 94 3.36 4.86 -9.17
N TYR A 95 4.26 5.67 -9.74
CA TYR A 95 3.85 6.86 -10.51
C TYR A 95 2.98 6.49 -11.71
N ALA A 96 3.28 5.42 -12.45
CA ALA A 96 2.47 5.00 -13.60
C ALA A 96 1.00 4.67 -13.24
N ILE A 97 0.71 4.21 -12.01
CA ILE A 97 -0.64 3.82 -11.57
C ILE A 97 -1.35 4.94 -10.81
N ILE A 98 -0.63 5.80 -10.09
CA ILE A 98 -1.20 6.95 -9.37
C ILE A 98 -1.40 8.18 -10.28
N LEU A 99 -0.56 8.35 -11.30
CA LEU A 99 -0.63 9.49 -12.22
C LEU A 99 -1.95 9.54 -13.01
N PRO A 100 -2.49 8.43 -13.57
CA PRO A 100 -3.74 8.48 -14.33
C PRO A 100 -4.95 8.93 -13.49
N PRO A 101 -5.20 8.39 -12.27
CA PRO A 101 -6.25 8.86 -11.38
C PRO A 101 -6.13 10.34 -11.02
N ILE A 102 -4.91 10.81 -10.71
CA ILE A 102 -4.68 12.21 -10.36
C ILE A 102 -4.97 13.13 -11.56
N LEU A 103 -4.53 12.75 -12.75
CA LEU A 103 -4.77 13.54 -13.96
C LEU A 103 -6.27 13.66 -14.26
N VAL A 104 -7.03 12.57 -14.09
CA VAL A 104 -8.50 12.60 -14.23
C VAL A 104 -9.14 13.50 -13.16
N LEU A 105 -8.69 13.45 -11.91
CA LEU A 105 -9.20 14.33 -10.85
C LEU A 105 -8.94 15.80 -11.14
N VAL A 106 -7.74 16.15 -11.61
CA VAL A 106 -7.39 17.53 -12.00
C VAL A 106 -8.24 17.99 -13.18
N PHE A 107 -8.42 17.13 -14.19
CA PHE A 107 -9.25 17.43 -15.35
C PHE A 107 -10.71 17.69 -14.96
N VAL A 108 -11.30 16.82 -14.13
CA VAL A 108 -12.67 16.98 -13.62
C VAL A 108 -12.78 18.25 -12.79
N ALA A 109 -11.80 18.53 -11.91
CA ALA A 109 -11.80 19.77 -11.11
C ALA A 109 -11.81 21.02 -12.00
N MET A 110 -10.98 21.06 -13.05
CA MET A 110 -11.00 22.18 -14.02
C MET A 110 -12.35 22.29 -14.76
N MET A 111 -12.93 21.17 -15.18
CA MET A 111 -14.24 21.16 -15.85
C MET A 111 -15.37 21.67 -14.95
N VAL A 112 -15.33 21.36 -13.64
CA VAL A 112 -16.31 21.90 -12.68
C VAL A 112 -16.19 23.42 -12.60
N PHE A 113 -14.97 23.95 -12.47
CA PHE A 113 -14.76 25.40 -12.43
C PHE A 113 -15.28 26.08 -13.72
N GLU A 114 -14.99 25.52 -14.89
CA GLU A 114 -15.45 26.07 -16.18
C GLU A 114 -16.98 26.03 -16.32
N ALA A 115 -17.61 24.95 -15.84
CA ALA A 115 -19.07 24.84 -15.78
C ALA A 115 -19.69 25.92 -14.87
N ASP A 116 -19.11 26.19 -13.71
CA ASP A 116 -19.56 27.25 -12.80
C ASP A 116 -19.41 28.65 -13.45
N TYR A 117 -18.27 28.92 -14.12
CA TYR A 117 -18.08 30.19 -14.84
C TYR A 117 -19.09 30.37 -15.98
N THR A 118 -19.38 29.31 -16.73
CA THR A 118 -20.38 29.32 -17.80
C THR A 118 -21.79 29.54 -17.24
N LEU A 119 -22.12 28.89 -16.13
CA LEU A 119 -23.39 29.05 -15.43
C LEU A 119 -23.53 30.50 -14.96
N LEU A 120 -22.54 31.04 -14.23
CA LEU A 120 -22.54 32.39 -13.67
C LEU A 120 -22.68 33.45 -14.77
N THR A 121 -21.94 33.31 -15.86
CA THR A 121 -22.05 34.17 -17.04
C THR A 121 -23.45 34.10 -17.66
N ARG A 122 -24.04 32.89 -17.77
CA ARG A 122 -25.41 32.74 -18.27
C ARG A 122 -26.43 33.46 -17.39
N ILE A 123 -26.33 33.37 -16.06
CA ILE A 123 -27.25 34.10 -15.17
C ILE A 123 -27.02 35.61 -15.25
N ALA A 124 -25.76 36.06 -15.34
CA ALA A 124 -25.42 37.47 -15.39
C ALA A 124 -25.93 38.19 -16.65
N PHE A 125 -25.93 37.50 -17.80
CA PHE A 125 -26.33 38.10 -19.08
C PHE A 125 -27.73 37.65 -19.58
N PHE A 126 -28.22 36.48 -19.16
CA PHE A 126 -29.49 35.89 -19.63
C PHE A 126 -30.41 35.42 -18.50
N GLY A 127 -30.07 35.66 -17.23
CA GLY A 127 -30.96 35.43 -16.11
C GLY A 127 -32.15 36.40 -16.14
N PRO A 128 -33.31 36.02 -15.56
CA PRO A 128 -34.45 36.93 -15.48
C PRO A 128 -34.00 38.18 -14.70
N GLY A 129 -34.00 39.34 -15.38
CA GLY A 129 -33.86 40.63 -14.71
C GLY A 129 -35.04 40.88 -13.77
N PRO A 130 -34.97 41.90 -12.91
CA PRO A 130 -36.14 42.33 -12.13
C PRO A 130 -37.36 42.59 -13.03
#